data_AF-A0A956BX14-F1
#
_entry.id   AF-A0A956BX14-F1
#
_cell.length_a   1.000
_cell.length_b   1.000
_cell.length_c   1.000
_cell.angle_alpha   90.00
_cell.angle_beta   90.00
_cell.angle_gamma   90.00
#
_symmetry.space_group_name_H-M   'P 1'
#
loop_
_entity.id
_entity.type
_entity.pdbx_description
1 polymer ?
#
loop_
_entity_poly.entity_id
_entity_poly.type
_entity_poly.pdbx_seq_one_letter_code
_entity_poly.pdbx_strand_id
1 'polypeptide(L)'
;MTTPSTFQSTVHEELRQRVAVFRYGVIAEIVQQPAGTPGLHAMMVEKAQREYEIPGSRRQRIATETIRGWVRDYRRGGFDALKPRPRADIGSSRSIPATVVDLLC
;
A
#
# COMPACT_ATOMS: atom_id res chain seq x y z
N MET A 1 4.41 -1.10 -37.04
CA MET A 1 3.11 -0.83 -36.38
C MET A 1 3.26 -1.12 -34.90
N THR A 2 2.69 -0.25 -34.07
CA THR A 2 3.13 0.20 -32.75
C THR A 2 3.10 -0.87 -31.64
N THR A 3 4.19 -0.96 -30.88
CA THR A 3 4.31 -1.73 -29.64
C THR A 3 3.34 -1.23 -28.56
N PRO A 4 2.37 -2.04 -28.08
CA PRO A 4 1.46 -1.63 -27.01
C PRO A 4 2.06 -1.79 -25.60
N SER A 5 3.29 -2.29 -25.48
CA SER A 5 3.87 -2.71 -24.19
C SER A 5 4.27 -1.56 -23.25
N THR A 6 4.59 -0.38 -23.77
CA THR A 6 5.08 0.74 -22.94
C THR A 6 3.99 1.35 -22.06
N PHE A 7 2.74 1.40 -22.55
CA PHE A 7 1.63 2.04 -21.84
C PHE A 7 1.25 1.31 -20.54
N GLN A 8 1.27 -0.02 -20.55
CA GLN A 8 0.98 -0.82 -19.36
C GLN A 8 2.03 -0.60 -18.26
N SER A 9 3.31 -0.56 -18.60
CA SER A 9 4.38 -0.39 -17.60
C SER A 9 4.31 0.93 -16.83
N THR A 10 3.92 2.03 -17.50
CA THR A 10 3.77 3.35 -16.87
C THR A 10 2.63 3.38 -15.85
N VAL A 11 1.45 2.85 -16.22
CA VAL A 11 0.28 2.80 -15.31
C VAL A 11 0.57 1.94 -14.08
N HIS A 12 1.28 0.83 -14.25
CA HIS A 12 1.67 -0.02 -13.12
C HIS A 12 2.67 0.70 -12.19
N GLU A 13 3.66 1.43 -12.72
CA GLU A 13 4.58 2.23 -11.89
C GLU A 13 3.85 3.35 -11.14
N GLU A 14 2.94 4.04 -11.81
CA GLU A 14 2.15 5.10 -11.18
C GLU A 14 1.31 4.56 -10.01
N LEU A 15 0.67 3.39 -10.19
CA LEU A 15 -0.05 2.72 -9.11
C LEU A 15 0.90 2.31 -7.97
N ARG A 16 2.09 1.77 -8.27
CA ARG A 16 3.10 1.42 -7.25
C ARG A 16 3.50 2.64 -6.42
N GLN A 17 3.72 3.77 -7.09
CA GLN A 17 4.09 5.02 -6.43
C GLN A 17 2.94 5.57 -5.58
N ARG A 18 1.71 5.58 -6.09
CA ARG A 18 0.51 5.98 -5.31
C ARG A 18 0.34 5.11 -4.06
N VAL A 19 0.53 3.79 -4.18
CA VAL A 19 0.49 2.86 -3.03
C VAL A 19 1.61 3.16 -2.04
N ALA A 20 2.82 3.48 -2.49
CA ALA A 20 3.94 3.83 -1.60
C ALA A 20 3.68 5.13 -0.83
N VAL A 21 3.17 6.16 -1.50
CA VAL A 21 2.77 7.44 -0.87
C VAL A 21 1.67 7.19 0.16
N PHE A 22 0.66 6.40 -0.19
CA PHE A 22 -0.42 6.01 0.72
C PHE A 22 0.14 5.32 1.97
N ARG A 23 0.97 4.27 1.80
CA ARG A 23 1.58 3.54 2.91
C ARG A 23 2.40 4.44 3.81
N TYR A 24 3.18 5.35 3.21
CA TYR A 24 3.95 6.33 3.95
C TYR A 24 3.04 7.24 4.77
N GLY A 25 1.95 7.76 4.20
CA GLY A 25 0.97 8.57 4.93
C GLY A 25 0.37 7.86 6.14
N VAL A 26 0.13 6.54 6.06
CA VAL A 26 -0.37 5.76 7.20
C VAL A 26 0.67 5.64 8.33
N ILE A 27 1.95 5.48 7.98
CA ILE A 27 3.01 5.20 8.96
C ILE A 27 3.84 6.42 9.37
N ALA A 28 3.68 7.57 8.71
CA ALA A 28 4.54 8.75 8.87
C ALA A 28 4.71 9.15 10.35
N GLU A 29 3.60 9.25 11.08
CA GLU A 29 3.59 9.58 12.51
C GLU A 29 4.34 8.54 13.37
N ILE A 30 4.33 7.26 12.95
CA ILE A 30 4.97 6.16 13.69
C ILE A 30 6.47 6.10 13.39
N VAL A 31 6.87 6.35 12.13
CA VAL A 31 8.29 6.29 11.72
C VAL A 31 9.07 7.52 12.16
N GLN A 32 8.41 8.66 12.38
CA GLN A 32 9.01 9.87 12.96
C GLN A 32 9.40 9.67 14.44
N GLN A 33 8.79 8.69 15.11
CA GLN A 33 9.12 8.35 16.48
C GLN A 33 10.30 7.36 16.52
N PRO A 34 11.22 7.50 17.50
CA PRO A 34 12.33 6.56 17.66
C PRO A 34 11.85 5.14 17.93
N ALA A 35 12.69 4.16 17.62
CA ALA A 35 12.39 2.77 17.95
C ALA A 35 12.35 2.59 19.47
N GLY A 36 11.34 1.87 19.97
CA GLY A 36 11.19 1.62 21.42
C GLY A 36 10.39 2.68 22.18
N THR A 37 9.88 3.72 21.51
CA THR A 37 8.93 4.65 22.14
C THR A 37 7.72 3.87 22.69
N PRO A 38 7.36 4.05 23.97
CA PRO A 38 6.16 3.44 24.51
C PRO A 38 4.93 3.95 23.75
N GLY A 39 3.98 3.06 23.45
CA GLY A 39 2.74 3.43 22.76
C GLY A 39 2.76 3.28 21.23
N LEU A 40 3.90 2.97 20.59
CA LEU A 40 3.91 2.74 19.13
C LEU A 40 2.94 1.64 18.68
N HIS A 41 2.81 0.57 19.47
CA HIS A 41 1.84 -0.49 19.19
C HIS A 41 0.40 0.02 19.28
N ALA A 42 0.08 0.84 20.30
CA ALA A 42 -1.24 1.43 20.44
C ALA A 42 -1.57 2.37 19.26
N MET A 43 -0.60 3.17 18.79
CA MET A 43 -0.74 3.97 17.58
C MET A 43 -1.03 3.11 16.34
N MET A 44 -0.35 1.97 16.17
CA MET A 44 -0.63 1.04 15.07
C MET A 44 -2.03 0.46 15.16
N VAL A 45 -2.50 0.08 16.36
CA VAL A 45 -3.86 -0.42 16.58
C VAL A 45 -4.89 0.64 16.26
N GLU A 46 -4.69 1.88 16.73
CA GLU A 46 -5.60 3.00 16.42
C GLU A 46 -5.67 3.24 14.91
N LYS A 47 -4.52 3.28 14.22
CA LYS A 47 -4.48 3.42 12.76
C LYS A 47 -5.18 2.24 12.07
N ALA A 48 -5.10 1.02 12.59
CA ALA A 48 -5.77 -0.15 12.01
C ALA A 48 -7.30 -0.14 12.15
N GLN A 49 -7.85 0.62 13.10
CA GLN A 49 -9.31 0.80 13.26
C GLN A 49 -9.89 1.82 12.28
N ARG A 50 -9.04 2.65 11.63
CA ARG A 50 -9.49 3.65 10.67
C ARG A 50 -9.80 3.02 9.32
N GLU A 51 -10.69 3.67 8.59
CA GLU A 51 -10.99 3.35 7.19
C GLU A 51 -10.15 4.22 6.27
N TYR A 52 -9.66 3.62 5.18
CA TYR A 52 -8.75 4.20 4.23
C TYR A 52 -9.21 3.92 2.82
N GLU A 53 -9.02 4.90 1.94
CA GLU A 53 -9.08 4.68 0.51
C GLU A 53 -7.74 4.11 0.04
N ILE A 54 -7.69 2.78 -0.18
CA ILE A 54 -6.46 2.10 -0.59
C ILE A 54 -6.39 2.10 -2.13
N PRO A 55 -5.39 2.75 -2.75
CA PRO A 55 -5.27 2.78 -4.20
C PRO A 55 -5.19 1.37 -4.81
N GLY A 56 -6.07 1.06 -5.76
CA GLY A 56 -6.09 -0.23 -6.45
C GLY A 56 -6.64 -1.40 -5.63
N SER A 57 -7.33 -1.15 -4.51
CA SER A 57 -7.91 -2.17 -3.64
C SER A 57 -9.36 -1.84 -3.28
N ARG A 58 -10.23 -2.86 -3.23
CA ARG A 58 -11.61 -2.73 -2.70
C ARG A 58 -11.68 -2.78 -1.18
N ARG A 59 -10.55 -3.05 -0.51
CA ARG A 59 -10.46 -3.08 0.96
C ARG A 59 -10.26 -1.67 1.49
N GLN A 60 -10.91 -1.42 2.63
CA GLN A 60 -10.87 -0.12 3.30
C GLN A 60 -10.14 -0.16 4.66
N ARG A 61 -9.80 -1.36 5.17
CA ARG A 61 -9.12 -1.53 6.46
C ARG A 61 -7.79 -2.23 6.31
N ILE A 62 -6.85 -1.88 7.19
CA ILE A 62 -5.48 -2.40 7.21
C ILE A 62 -5.23 -3.01 8.58
N ALA A 63 -4.78 -4.26 8.62
CA ALA A 63 -4.44 -4.93 9.87
C ALA A 63 -3.20 -4.29 10.52
N THR A 64 -3.15 -4.29 11.85
CA THR A 64 -2.02 -3.79 12.65
C THR A 64 -0.68 -4.40 12.22
N GLU A 65 -0.66 -5.72 11.96
CA GLU A 65 0.56 -6.41 11.52
C GLU A 65 1.05 -5.94 10.14
N THR A 66 0.15 -5.51 9.26
CA THR A 66 0.51 -4.92 7.96
C THR A 66 1.20 -3.56 8.16
N ILE A 67 0.65 -2.71 9.05
CA ILE A 67 1.23 -1.41 9.40
C ILE A 67 2.62 -1.61 10.03
N ARG A 68 2.73 -2.57 10.96
CA ARG A 68 4.00 -2.95 11.58
C ARG A 68 5.04 -3.40 10.54
N GLY A 69 4.62 -4.19 9.56
CA GLY A 69 5.44 -4.61 8.42
C GLY A 69 6.00 -3.41 7.65
N TRP A 70 5.14 -2.44 7.29
CA TRP A 70 5.55 -1.24 6.57
C TRP A 70 6.52 -0.37 7.37
N VAL A 71 6.30 -0.19 8.67
CA VAL A 71 7.23 0.54 9.57
C VAL A 71 8.61 -0.09 9.55
N ARG A 72 8.67 -1.42 9.67
CA ARG A 72 9.94 -2.18 9.62
C ARG A 72 10.62 -2.02 8.26
N ASP A 73 9.86 -2.16 7.18
CA ASP A 73 10.41 -2.07 5.82
C ASP A 73 10.94 -0.66 5.53
N TYR A 74 10.21 0.39 5.95
CA TYR A 74 10.63 1.78 5.84
C TYR A 74 11.91 2.07 6.65
N ARG A 75 11.99 1.61 7.89
CA ARG A 75 13.20 1.79 8.72
C ARG A 75 14.43 1.11 8.14
N ARG A 76 14.26 0.03 7.35
CA ARG A 76 15.36 -0.72 6.74
C ARG A 76 15.77 -0.20 5.36
N GLY A 77 14.80 0.24 4.55
CA GLY A 77 15.04 0.57 3.13
C GLY A 77 14.33 1.81 2.63
N GLY A 78 13.87 2.68 3.54
CA GLY A 78 13.25 3.96 3.23
C GLY A 78 11.96 3.84 2.43
N PHE A 79 11.68 4.86 1.63
CA PHE A 79 10.45 4.96 0.85
C PHE A 79 10.35 3.87 -0.23
N ASP A 80 11.46 3.50 -0.88
CA ASP A 80 11.45 2.46 -1.90
C ASP A 80 11.05 1.09 -1.36
N ALA A 81 11.33 0.80 -0.08
CA ALA A 81 10.88 -0.42 0.57
C ALA A 81 9.35 -0.47 0.78
N LEU A 82 8.66 0.68 0.72
CA LEU A 82 7.19 0.74 0.77
C LEU A 82 6.54 0.50 -0.58
N LYS A 83 7.27 0.66 -1.69
CA LYS A 83 6.74 0.33 -3.01
C LYS A 83 6.38 -1.15 -3.04
N PRO A 84 5.15 -1.52 -3.47
CA PRO A 84 4.81 -2.92 -3.60
C PRO A 84 5.78 -3.56 -4.59
N ARG A 85 6.54 -4.55 -4.12
CA ARG A 85 7.50 -5.26 -4.96
C ARG A 85 6.76 -5.86 -6.16
N PRO A 86 7.31 -5.75 -7.38
CA PRO A 86 6.83 -6.56 -8.48
C PRO A 86 6.97 -8.01 -8.04
N ARG A 87 5.85 -8.70 -7.88
CA ARG A 87 5.88 -10.13 -7.58
C ARG A 87 6.44 -10.85 -8.81
N ALA A 88 7.34 -11.82 -8.60
CA ALA A 88 7.78 -12.72 -9.66
C ALA A 88 6.62 -13.56 -10.24
N ASP A 89 5.51 -13.66 -9.49
CA ASP A 89 4.25 -14.26 -9.94
C ASP A 89 3.37 -13.22 -10.66
N ILE A 90 3.79 -12.81 -11.87
CA ILE A 90 2.82 -12.38 -12.90
C ILE A 90 2.00 -13.63 -13.25
N GLY A 91 0.95 -13.94 -12.49
CA GLY A 91 0.13 -15.12 -12.81
C GLY A 91 -0.90 -15.59 -11.80
N SER A 92 -0.83 -15.22 -10.51
CA SER A 92 -1.84 -15.69 -9.54
C SER A 92 -1.98 -14.80 -8.31
N SER A 93 -2.54 -13.61 -8.51
CA SER A 93 -3.34 -12.98 -7.46
C SER A 93 -4.71 -12.81 -8.07
N ARG A 94 -5.64 -13.67 -7.63
CA ARG A 94 -7.04 -13.71 -8.06
C ARG A 94 -7.52 -12.32 -8.43
N SER A 95 -7.81 -12.19 -9.71
CA SER A 95 -8.55 -11.09 -10.33
C SER A 95 -9.63 -10.59 -9.38
N ILE A 96 -9.50 -9.33 -8.94
CA ILE A 96 -10.70 -8.53 -8.78
C ILE A 96 -10.72 -7.67 -10.05
N PRO A 97 -11.48 -8.09 -11.08
CA PRO A 97 -11.58 -7.32 -12.31
C PRO A 97 -12.12 -5.93 -11.98
N ALA A 98 -11.54 -4.91 -12.61
CA ALA A 98 -12.07 -3.55 -12.63
C ALA A 98 -13.30 -3.47 -13.55
N THR A 99 -14.29 -4.35 -13.30
CA THR A 99 -15.56 -4.41 -14.00
C THR A 99 -16.66 -4.36 -12.94
N VAL A 100 -17.47 -3.30 -13.03
CA VAL A 100 -18.70 -2.97 -12.29
C VAL A 100 -18.54 -2.54 -10.83
N VAL A 101 -18.65 -1.23 -10.59
CA VAL A 101 -19.75 -0.66 -9.77
C VAL A 101 -20.18 0.63 -10.48
N ASP A 102 -20.85 0.44 -11.61
CA ASP A 102 -21.93 1.34 -11.99
C ASP A 102 -23.17 0.94 -11.18
N LEU A 103 -24.01 1.92 -10.88
CA LEU A 103 -25.30 1.83 -10.16
C LEU A 103 -25.22 1.50 -8.66
N LEU A 104 -25.60 2.50 -7.85
CA LEU A 104 -26.68 2.35 -6.88
C LEU A 104 -27.23 3.75 -6.55
N CYS A 105 -28.28 4.09 -7.31
CA CYS A 105 -29.38 4.94 -6.82
C CYS A 105 -30.05 4.32 -5.61
#